data_AF-A0A061JS11-F1
#
_entry.id   AF-A0A061JS11-F1
#
_cell.length_a   1.000
_cell.length_b   1.000
_cell.length_c   1.000
_cell.angle_alpha   90.00
_cell.angle_beta   90.00
_cell.angle_gamma   90.00
#
_symmetry.space_group_name_H-M   'P 1'
#
loop_
_entity.id
_entity.type
_entity.pdbx_description
1 polymer ?
#
loop_
_entity_poly.entity_id
_entity_poly.type
_entity_poly.pdbx_seq_one_letter_code
_entity_poly.pdbx_strand_id
1 'polypeptide(L)'
;MPTLHHVTFESHDLSVLHRPDGLLLLDGPPLAQLLGYPDDLGALHAHCQIEGFVFGNQPRPTIWIDIRNVHRLVCHSELSLAGRLAHWISHWLLPHFSKRSQPHIRHAAVGEHQLHVLTWQSDCWITLNGAMQLLGSADQSLLQALGELRDTSRRLDGRQIQ
;
A
#
# COMPACT_ATOMS: atom_id res chain seq x y z
N MET A 1 6.91 0.08 -5.79
CA MET A 1 6.22 1.20 -6.48
C MET A 1 4.80 1.33 -5.95
N PRO A 2 4.14 2.49 -6.00
CA PRO A 2 2.74 2.58 -5.60
C PRO A 2 1.85 1.72 -6.53
N THR A 3 0.88 1.03 -5.94
CA THR A 3 -0.01 0.11 -6.64
C THR A 3 -1.42 0.65 -6.63
N LEU A 4 -2.05 0.76 -7.80
CA LEU A 4 -3.43 1.18 -7.93
C LEU A 4 -4.36 -0.04 -7.79
N HIS A 5 -5.35 0.08 -6.91
CA HIS A 5 -6.38 -0.92 -6.68
C HIS A 5 -7.75 -0.31 -6.97
N HIS A 6 -8.65 -1.11 -7.52
CA HIS A 6 -10.07 -0.80 -7.60
C HIS A 6 -10.79 -1.68 -6.58
N VAL A 7 -11.53 -1.05 -5.68
CA VAL A 7 -12.28 -1.73 -4.63
C VAL A 7 -13.73 -1.24 -4.66
N THR A 8 -14.66 -2.17 -4.48
CA THR A 8 -16.09 -1.84 -4.59
C THR A 8 -16.69 -1.56 -3.21
N PHE A 9 -17.43 -0.45 -3.10
CA PHE A 9 -18.23 -0.07 -1.93
C PHE A 9 -19.67 0.20 -2.39
N GLU A 10 -20.65 -0.58 -1.91
CA GLU A 10 -22.08 -0.44 -2.24
C GLU A 10 -22.32 -0.16 -3.75
N SER A 11 -21.73 -0.99 -4.61
CA SER A 11 -21.79 -0.88 -6.09
C SER A 11 -21.04 0.30 -6.73
N HIS A 12 -20.24 1.04 -5.97
CA HIS A 12 -19.35 2.09 -6.48
C HIS A 12 -17.91 1.59 -6.48
N ASP A 13 -17.23 1.73 -7.61
CA ASP A 13 -15.80 1.41 -7.69
C ASP A 13 -14.97 2.60 -7.23
N LEU A 14 -14.17 2.38 -6.20
CA LEU A 14 -13.28 3.36 -5.61
C LEU A 14 -11.84 3.02 -5.97
N SER A 15 -11.13 4.03 -6.44
CA SER A 15 -9.69 3.95 -6.72
C SER A 15 -8.90 4.18 -5.43
N VAL A 16 -8.04 3.22 -5.10
CA VAL A 16 -7.17 3.25 -3.91
C VAL A 16 -5.73 3.07 -4.35
N LEU A 17 -4.91 4.11 -4.16
CA LEU A 17 -3.48 4.06 -4.37
C LEU A 17 -2.79 3.60 -3.08
N HIS A 18 -2.18 2.42 -3.12
CA HIS A 18 -1.41 1.87 -2.02
C HIS A 18 0.08 2.17 -2.23
N ARG A 19 0.64 3.02 -1.36
CA ARG A 19 2.06 3.38 -1.42
C ARG A 19 2.93 2.35 -0.70
N PRO A 20 4.22 2.24 -1.07
CA PRO A 20 5.15 1.33 -0.40
C PRO A 20 5.23 1.56 1.10
N ASP A 21 5.20 2.81 1.57
CA ASP A 21 5.21 3.19 2.99
C ASP A 21 3.94 2.80 3.77
N GLY A 22 2.99 2.08 3.15
CA GLY A 22 1.75 1.63 3.76
C GLY A 22 0.65 2.69 3.75
N LEU A 23 0.89 3.88 3.19
CA LEU A 23 -0.16 4.88 3.05
C LEU A 23 -1.17 4.46 1.99
N LEU A 24 -2.45 4.59 2.34
CA LEU A 24 -3.57 4.45 1.42
C LEU A 24 -4.09 5.82 1.07
N LEU A 25 -4.25 6.06 -0.23
CA LEU A 25 -4.81 7.29 -0.76
C LEU A 25 -6.02 6.95 -1.63
N LEU A 26 -7.09 7.73 -1.51
CA LEU A 26 -8.30 7.60 -2.31
C LEU A 26 -8.39 8.74 -3.31
N ASP A 27 -9.04 8.48 -4.45
CA ASP A 27 -9.32 9.52 -5.44
C ASP A 27 -10.37 10.50 -4.90
N GLY A 28 -9.96 11.75 -4.68
CA GLY A 28 -10.74 12.74 -3.94
C GLY A 28 -12.04 13.18 -4.64
N PRO A 29 -12.00 13.65 -5.90
CA PRO A 29 -13.19 14.18 -6.56
C PRO A 29 -14.32 13.14 -6.69
N PRO A 30 -14.08 11.89 -7.15
CA PRO A 30 -15.13 10.86 -7.17
C PRO A 30 -15.69 10.56 -5.78
N LEU A 31 -14.85 10.62 -4.74
CA LEU A 31 -15.28 10.39 -3.36
C LEU A 31 -16.17 11.53 -2.83
N ALA A 32 -15.84 12.79 -3.16
CA ALA A 32 -16.66 13.94 -2.83
C ALA A 32 -18.02 13.88 -3.55
N GLN A 33 -18.04 13.50 -4.83
CA GLN A 33 -19.29 13.28 -5.58
C GLN A 33 -20.14 12.18 -4.94
N LEU A 34 -19.52 11.04 -4.56
CA LEU A 34 -20.21 9.96 -3.84
C LEU A 34 -20.84 10.43 -2.52
N LEU A 35 -20.17 11.34 -1.82
CA LEU A 35 -20.64 11.95 -0.58
C LEU A 35 -21.67 13.07 -0.78
N GLY A 36 -22.12 13.29 -2.02
CA GLY A 36 -23.20 14.23 -2.35
C GLY A 36 -22.78 15.69 -2.40
N TYR A 37 -21.47 15.98 -2.43
CA TYR A 37 -21.00 17.35 -2.58
C TYR A 37 -21.26 17.84 -4.02
N PRO A 38 -21.97 18.97 -4.21
CA PRO A 38 -22.30 19.48 -5.54
C PRO A 38 -21.08 20.08 -6.27
N ASP A 39 -20.11 20.58 -5.51
CA ASP A 39 -18.80 21.02 -5.97
C ASP A 39 -17.74 20.17 -5.28
N ASP A 40 -17.18 19.21 -6.02
CA ASP A 40 -16.22 18.24 -5.50
C ASP A 40 -14.89 18.91 -5.12
N LEU A 41 -14.34 19.74 -6.00
CA LEU A 41 -13.11 20.49 -5.73
C LEU A 41 -13.30 21.51 -4.61
N GLY A 42 -14.45 22.18 -4.57
CA GLY A 42 -14.83 23.07 -3.48
C GLY A 42 -14.88 22.34 -2.14
N ALA A 43 -15.47 21.15 -2.09
CA ALA A 43 -15.53 20.33 -0.88
C ALA A 43 -14.15 19.86 -0.42
N LEU A 44 -13.29 19.42 -1.35
CA LEU A 44 -11.90 19.08 -1.03
C LEU A 44 -11.16 20.29 -0.44
N HIS A 45 -11.30 21.46 -1.06
CA HIS A 45 -10.65 22.68 -0.57
C HIS A 45 -11.21 23.13 0.79
N ALA A 46 -12.51 22.99 1.04
CA ALA A 46 -13.16 23.45 2.26
C ALA A 46 -12.91 22.53 3.47
N HIS A 47 -12.84 21.21 3.24
CA HIS A 47 -12.87 20.22 4.33
C HIS A 47 -11.56 19.46 4.52
N CYS A 48 -10.71 19.36 3.49
CA CYS A 48 -9.44 18.64 3.59
C CYS A 48 -8.27 19.55 4.01
N GLN A 49 -7.23 18.92 4.54
CA GLN A 49 -5.97 19.57 4.91
C GLN A 49 -4.91 19.35 3.83
N ILE A 50 -4.08 20.36 3.59
CA ILE A 50 -3.08 20.36 2.50
C ILE A 50 -2.09 19.19 2.64
N GLU A 51 -1.74 18.79 3.87
CA GLU A 51 -0.79 17.74 4.19
C GLU A 51 -1.27 16.34 3.80
N GLY A 52 -2.58 16.17 3.62
CA GLY A 52 -3.17 14.90 3.21
C GLY A 52 -3.38 14.77 1.70
N PHE A 53 -2.93 15.74 0.88
CA PHE A 53 -3.03 15.68 -0.58
C PHE A 53 -1.77 15.09 -1.21
N VAL A 54 -1.97 14.31 -2.27
CA VAL A 54 -0.92 13.86 -3.18
C VAL A 54 -1.42 14.05 -4.62
N PHE A 55 -0.63 14.75 -5.44
CA PHE A 55 -0.99 15.03 -6.82
C PHE A 55 -0.27 14.04 -7.76
N GLY A 56 -1.00 13.42 -8.66
CA GLY A 56 -0.41 12.55 -9.68
C GLY A 56 0.47 13.33 -10.67
N ASN A 57 1.51 12.70 -11.22
CA ASN A 57 2.45 13.35 -12.15
C ASN A 57 1.92 13.48 -13.60
N GLN A 58 0.60 13.65 -13.78
CA GLN A 58 -0.06 13.69 -15.08
C GLN A 58 -0.49 15.13 -15.45
N PRO A 59 -0.67 15.45 -16.74
CA PRO A 59 -1.11 16.79 -17.19
C PRO A 59 -2.43 17.26 -16.55
N ARG A 60 -3.29 16.31 -16.18
CA ARG A 60 -4.40 16.51 -15.24
C ARG A 60 -4.13 15.63 -14.03
N PRO A 61 -3.58 16.18 -12.94
CA PRO A 61 -3.17 15.37 -11.80
C PRO A 61 -4.42 14.82 -11.10
N THR A 62 -4.48 13.50 -10.92
CA THR A 62 -5.43 12.90 -9.97
C THR A 62 -5.13 13.48 -8.59
N ILE A 63 -6.19 13.90 -7.90
CA ILE A 63 -6.09 14.50 -6.56
C ILE A 63 -6.32 13.36 -5.56
N TRP A 64 -5.23 12.75 -5.12
CA TRP A 64 -5.28 11.71 -4.11
C TRP A 64 -5.35 12.34 -2.71
N ILE A 65 -6.19 11.78 -1.86
CA ILE A 65 -6.33 12.20 -0.47
C ILE A 65 -6.09 11.04 0.49
N ASP A 66 -5.40 11.30 1.59
CA ASP A 66 -5.21 10.31 2.64
C ASP A 66 -6.49 10.00 3.43
N ILE A 67 -6.43 8.94 4.22
CA ILE A 67 -7.56 8.47 5.03
C ILE A 67 -8.07 9.54 6.00
N ARG A 68 -7.19 10.44 6.50
CA ARG A 68 -7.61 11.52 7.42
C ARG A 68 -8.48 12.53 6.67
N ASN A 69 -8.09 12.91 5.47
CA ASN A 69 -8.88 13.78 4.59
C ASN A 69 -10.18 13.12 4.13
N VAL A 70 -10.18 11.81 3.88
CA VAL A 70 -11.43 11.07 3.63
C VAL A 70 -12.38 11.16 4.82
N HIS A 71 -11.90 10.92 6.05
CA HIS A 71 -12.72 11.05 7.24
C HIS A 71 -13.27 12.48 7.42
N ARG A 72 -12.49 13.50 7.09
CA ARG A 72 -12.97 14.90 7.11
C ARG A 72 -14.13 15.12 6.15
N LEU A 73 -14.05 14.61 4.92
CA LEU A 73 -15.17 14.69 3.96
C LEU A 73 -16.38 13.93 4.45
N VAL A 74 -16.18 12.74 5.02
CA VAL A 74 -17.27 11.93 5.57
C VAL A 74 -17.97 12.67 6.71
N CYS A 75 -17.22 13.30 7.62
CA CYS A 75 -17.78 14.02 8.76
C CYS A 75 -18.62 15.25 8.39
N HIS A 76 -18.35 15.88 7.24
CA HIS A 76 -19.09 17.06 6.78
C HIS A 76 -20.19 16.72 5.76
N SER A 77 -20.32 15.45 5.38
CA SER A 77 -21.38 15.02 4.46
C SER A 77 -22.69 14.82 5.20
N GLU A 78 -23.78 15.29 4.61
CA GLU A 78 -25.13 15.12 5.16
C GLU A 78 -25.78 13.79 4.74
N LEU A 79 -25.12 13.00 3.89
CA LEU A 79 -25.67 11.75 3.39
C LEU A 79 -25.52 10.62 4.40
N SER A 80 -26.58 9.80 4.55
CA SER A 80 -26.54 8.58 5.37
C SER A 80 -25.47 7.56 4.90
N LEU A 81 -25.09 7.63 3.62
CA LEU A 81 -24.01 6.84 3.03
C LEU A 81 -22.65 7.11 3.72
N ALA A 82 -22.42 8.35 4.17
CA ALA A 82 -21.14 8.76 4.74
C ALA A 82 -20.76 7.91 5.96
N GLY A 83 -21.72 7.64 6.86
CA GLY A 83 -21.50 6.75 8.00
C GLY A 83 -21.17 5.31 7.61
N ARG A 84 -21.81 4.79 6.55
CA ARG A 84 -21.51 3.44 6.03
C ARG A 84 -20.14 3.37 5.35
N LEU A 85 -19.76 4.44 4.63
CA LEU A 85 -18.44 4.57 4.05
C LEU A 85 -17.35 4.61 5.13
N ALA A 86 -17.53 5.41 6.19
CA ALA A 86 -16.61 5.40 7.34
C ALA A 86 -16.50 4.00 7.96
N HIS A 87 -17.63 3.33 8.18
CA HIS A 87 -17.63 1.97 8.72
C HIS A 87 -16.86 1.01 7.80
N TRP A 88 -17.11 1.03 6.50
CA TRP A 88 -16.42 0.20 5.51
C TRP A 88 -14.92 0.50 5.44
N ILE A 89 -14.50 1.78 5.52
CA ILE A 89 -13.09 2.15 5.58
C ILE A 89 -12.42 1.50 6.80
N SER A 90 -13.01 1.67 7.98
CA SER A 90 -12.42 1.19 9.23
C SER A 90 -12.44 -0.34 9.39
N HIS A 91 -13.50 -1.00 8.92
CA HIS A 91 -13.73 -2.42 9.20
C HIS A 91 -13.42 -3.34 8.03
N TRP A 92 -13.26 -2.80 6.82
CA TRP A 92 -12.92 -3.59 5.64
C TRP A 92 -11.66 -3.07 4.93
N LEU A 93 -11.64 -1.80 4.52
CA LEU A 93 -10.56 -1.27 3.67
C LEU A 93 -9.19 -1.31 4.38
N LEU A 94 -9.11 -0.70 5.57
CA LEU A 94 -7.86 -0.64 6.32
C LEU A 94 -7.36 -2.04 6.72
N PRO A 95 -8.19 -2.96 7.24
CA PRO A 95 -7.76 -4.34 7.49
C PRO A 95 -7.30 -5.10 6.24
N HIS A 96 -7.97 -4.91 5.09
CA HIS A 96 -7.62 -5.58 3.83
C HIS A 96 -6.21 -5.24 3.37
N PHE A 97 -5.83 -3.97 3.42
CA PHE A 97 -4.50 -3.51 3.03
C PHE A 97 -3.45 -3.68 4.13
N SER A 98 -3.84 -3.65 5.41
CA SER A 98 -2.95 -3.99 6.52
C SER A 98 -2.45 -5.43 6.46
N LYS A 99 -3.32 -6.40 6.13
CA LYS A 99 -2.93 -7.81 5.95
C LYS A 99 -1.96 -7.99 4.79
N ARG A 100 -2.15 -7.24 3.70
CA ARG A 100 -1.25 -7.24 2.53
C ARG A 100 0.08 -6.54 2.81
N SER A 101 0.15 -5.75 3.87
CA SER A 101 1.36 -5.06 4.32
C SER A 101 2.08 -5.79 5.46
N GLN A 102 1.68 -7.03 5.78
CA GLN A 102 2.36 -7.80 6.82
C GLN A 102 3.73 -8.29 6.32
N PRO A 103 4.76 -8.18 7.17
CA PRO A 103 6.05 -8.74 6.84
C PRO A 103 5.92 -10.28 6.76
N HIS A 104 6.42 -10.85 5.68
CA HIS A 104 6.37 -12.28 5.42
C HIS A 104 7.72 -12.92 5.73
N ILE A 105 7.75 -13.90 6.64
CA ILE A 105 8.96 -14.67 6.93
C ILE A 105 8.97 -15.91 6.03
N ARG A 106 10.04 -16.08 5.25
CA ARG A 106 10.31 -17.29 4.49
C ARG A 106 11.66 -17.88 4.84
N HIS A 107 11.85 -19.15 4.53
CA HIS A 107 13.16 -19.79 4.58
C HIS A 107 13.78 -19.75 3.19
N ALA A 108 15.04 -19.34 3.09
CA ALA A 108 15.81 -19.39 1.85
C ALA A 108 17.08 -20.22 2.08
N ALA A 109 17.28 -21.23 1.23
CA ALA A 109 18.52 -21.96 1.15
C ALA A 109 19.52 -21.13 0.36
N VAL A 110 20.70 -20.92 0.92
CA VAL A 110 21.75 -20.10 0.34
C VAL A 110 23.10 -20.79 0.57
N GLY A 111 23.60 -21.48 -0.45
CA GLY A 111 24.66 -22.47 -0.27
C GLY A 111 24.22 -23.57 0.71
N GLU A 112 25.00 -23.81 1.75
CA GLU A 112 24.67 -24.76 2.83
C GLU A 112 23.83 -24.14 3.97
N HIS A 113 23.55 -22.84 3.91
CA HIS A 113 22.87 -22.12 4.99
C HIS A 113 21.38 -22.01 4.75
N GLN A 114 20.59 -22.22 5.81
CA GLN A 114 19.16 -21.93 5.83
C GLN A 114 18.93 -20.60 6.53
N LEU A 115 18.42 -19.62 5.79
CA LEU A 115 18.20 -18.27 6.30
C LEU A 115 16.72 -17.99 6.50
N HIS A 116 16.38 -17.36 7.61
CA HIS A 116 15.11 -16.69 7.77
C HIS A 116 15.17 -15.34 7.06
N VAL A 117 14.39 -15.19 6.00
CA VAL A 117 14.29 -13.97 5.20
C VAL A 117 12.94 -13.33 5.51
N LEU A 118 12.98 -12.13 6.07
CA LEU A 118 11.83 -11.25 6.18
C LEU A 118 11.66 -10.52 4.85
N THR A 119 10.49 -10.57 4.26
CA THR A 119 10.13 -9.79 3.07
C THR A 119 9.00 -8.84 3.46
N TRP A 120 9.18 -7.56 3.18
CA TRP A 120 8.22 -6.52 3.52
C TRP A 120 8.37 -5.37 2.53
N GLN A 121 7.24 -4.94 1.97
CA GLN A 121 7.16 -3.96 0.89
C GLN A 121 7.92 -4.40 -0.38
N SER A 122 9.21 -4.11 -0.48
CA SER A 122 10.09 -4.54 -1.59
C SER A 122 11.50 -4.87 -1.13
N ASP A 123 11.72 -4.89 0.18
CA ASP A 123 13.01 -5.15 0.78
C ASP A 123 13.03 -6.55 1.38
N CYS A 124 14.22 -7.14 1.38
CA CYS A 124 14.51 -8.40 2.04
C CYS A 124 15.49 -8.13 3.19
N TRP A 125 15.13 -8.57 4.38
CA TRP A 125 16.03 -8.55 5.53
C TRP A 125 16.34 -9.98 5.96
N ILE A 126 17.55 -10.20 6.43
CA ILE A 126 17.96 -11.41 7.12
C ILE A 126 18.37 -11.04 8.54
N THR A 127 18.34 -12.02 9.44
CA THR A 127 18.85 -11.79 10.79
C THR A 127 20.35 -11.48 10.74
N LEU A 128 20.85 -10.69 11.70
CA LEU A 128 22.28 -10.41 11.82
C LEU A 128 23.10 -11.71 11.90
N ASN A 129 22.59 -12.72 12.62
CA ASN A 129 23.22 -14.03 12.68
C ASN A 129 23.29 -14.71 11.30
N GLY A 130 22.20 -14.66 10.52
CA GLY A 130 22.21 -15.16 9.14
C GLY A 130 23.18 -14.40 8.24
N ALA A 131 23.30 -13.08 8.40
CA ALA A 131 24.29 -12.28 7.70
C ALA A 131 25.73 -12.67 8.07
N MET A 132 26.00 -12.92 9.37
CA MET A 132 27.31 -13.36 9.85
C MET A 132 27.68 -14.76 9.31
N GLN A 133 26.71 -15.67 9.22
CA GLN A 133 26.91 -16.99 8.60
C GLN A 133 27.30 -16.88 7.12
N LEU A 134 26.65 -15.98 6.40
CA LEU A 134 26.98 -15.69 5.00
C LEU A 134 28.37 -15.07 4.85
N LEU A 135 28.70 -14.06 5.66
CA LEU A 135 29.99 -13.37 5.64
C LEU A 135 31.17 -14.25 6.06
N GLY A 136 30.92 -15.29 6.86
CA GLY A 136 31.92 -16.29 7.22
C GLY A 136 32.30 -17.25 6.07
N SER A 137 31.56 -17.25 4.97
CA SER A 137 31.82 -18.06 3.77
C SER A 137 32.37 -17.19 2.64
N ALA A 138 33.58 -17.46 2.18
CA ALA A 138 34.38 -16.54 1.36
C ALA A 138 33.80 -16.21 -0.04
N ASP A 139 33.76 -14.91 -0.34
CA ASP A 139 33.70 -14.11 -1.57
C ASP A 139 32.85 -14.55 -2.79
N GLN A 140 32.91 -15.78 -3.30
CA GLN A 140 32.13 -16.16 -4.49
C GLN A 140 30.76 -16.73 -4.15
N SER A 141 30.70 -17.56 -3.10
CA SER A 141 29.46 -18.13 -2.59
C SER A 141 28.54 -17.04 -2.03
N LEU A 142 29.09 -15.96 -1.44
CA LEU A 142 28.34 -14.81 -0.96
C LEU A 142 27.65 -14.02 -2.10
N LEU A 143 28.35 -13.80 -3.21
CA LEU A 143 27.78 -13.07 -4.35
C LEU A 143 26.70 -13.89 -5.06
N GLN A 144 26.91 -15.21 -5.20
CA GLN A 144 25.90 -16.12 -5.73
C GLN A 144 24.67 -16.17 -4.79
N ALA A 145 24.91 -16.29 -3.49
CA ALA A 145 23.91 -16.26 -2.43
C ALA A 145 23.00 -15.02 -2.47
N LEU A 146 23.61 -13.83 -2.57
CA LEU A 146 22.89 -12.57 -2.68
C LEU A 146 22.12 -12.47 -4.01
N GLY A 147 22.66 -13.03 -5.10
CA GLY A 147 21.98 -13.16 -6.38
C GLY A 147 20.72 -14.04 -6.32
N GLU A 148 20.82 -15.21 -5.68
CA GLU A 148 19.71 -16.16 -5.51
C GLU A 148 18.58 -15.58 -4.62
N LEU A 149 18.94 -14.84 -3.57
CA LEU A 149 17.98 -14.10 -2.73
C LEU A 149 17.24 -13.00 -3.52
N ARG A 150 17.95 -12.29 -4.40
CA ARG A 150 17.35 -11.26 -5.26
C ARG A 150 16.39 -11.85 -6.28
N ASP A 151 16.77 -12.96 -6.91
CA ASP A 151 15.96 -13.59 -7.96
C ASP A 151 14.71 -14.29 -7.38
N THR A 152 14.82 -14.87 -6.18
CA THR A 152 13.64 -15.39 -5.45
C THR A 152 12.68 -14.30 -5.02
N SER A 153 13.16 -13.11 -4.64
CA SER A 153 12.31 -11.96 -4.37
C SER A 153 11.50 -11.53 -5.60
N ARG A 154 12.16 -11.44 -6.78
CA ARG A 154 11.51 -11.03 -8.04
C ARG A 154 10.47 -12.02 -8.55
N ARG A 155 10.64 -13.33 -8.30
CA ARG A 155 9.67 -14.36 -8.70
C ARG A 155 8.38 -14.34 -7.88
N LEU A 156 8.42 -13.80 -6.66
CA LEU A 156 7.24 -13.67 -5.81
C LEU A 156 6.37 -12.47 -6.22
N ASP A 157 6.99 -11.36 -6.62
CA ASP A 157 6.26 -10.22 -7.18
C ASP A 157 5.55 -10.56 -8.50
N GLY A 158 6.11 -11.49 -9.29
CA GLY A 158 5.51 -11.95 -10.55
C GLY A 158 4.41 -13.01 -10.42
N ARG A 159 4.19 -13.59 -9.23
CA ARG A 159 3.20 -14.67 -9.00
C ARG A 159 1.87 -14.18 -8.42
N GLN A 160 1.65 -12.87 -8.25
CA GLN A 160 0.35 -12.31 -7.82
C GLN A 160 -0.64 -12.05 -8.96
N ILE A 161 -0.37 -12.49 -10.20
CA ILE A 161 -1.34 -12.51 -11.29
C ILE A 161 -1.59 -13.96 -11.70
N GLN A 162 -2.51 -14.62 -10.99
CA GLN A 162 -3.37 -15.70 -11.49
C GLN A 162 -4.58 -15.82 -10.59
#